data_AF-A0A6N9V9N5-F1
#
_entry.id   AF-A0A6N9V9N5-F1
#
_cell.length_a   1.000
_cell.length_b   1.000
_cell.length_c   1.000
_cell.angle_alpha   90.00
_cell.angle_beta   90.00
_cell.angle_gamma   90.00
#
_symmetry.space_group_name_H-M   'P 1'
#
loop_
_entity.id
_entity.type
_entity.pdbx_description
1 polymer ?
#
loop_
_entity_poly.entity_id
_entity_poly.type
_entity_poly.pdbx_seq_one_letter_code
_entity_poly.pdbx_strand_id
1 'polypeptide(L)' 'RGIAAYSSGNHAQAVALAARELGTSAVILMPEDAPASKRAATEAYGAEVVTYDRYTGDRAAIGSALA' A
#
# COMPACT_ATOMS: atom_id res chain seq x y z
N ARG A 1 10.72 12.71 3.09
CA ARG A 1 10.30 12.08 1.82
C ARG A 1 9.74 10.70 2.18
N GLY A 2 8.50 10.40 1.77
CA GLY A 2 7.82 9.14 2.11
C GLY A 2 8.15 8.00 1.14
N ILE A 3 7.54 6.84 1.36
CA ILE A 3 7.68 5.64 0.52
C ILE A 3 6.35 5.39 -0.21
N ALA A 4 6.40 5.10 -1.51
CA ALA A 4 5.26 4.62 -2.28
C ALA A 4 5.53 3.17 -2.73
N ALA A 5 4.53 2.29 -2.59
CA ALA A 5 4.61 0.92 -3.09
C ALA A 5 3.23 0.40 -3.53
N TYR A 6 3.20 -0.63 -4.36
CA TYR A 6 1.95 -1.35 -4.68
C TYR A 6 2.11 -2.84 -4.37
N SER A 7 1.14 -3.40 -3.64
CA SER A 7 1.12 -4.82 -3.27
C SER A 7 -0.26 -5.26 -2.78
N SER A 8 -0.59 -6.53 -2.96
CA SER A 8 -1.84 -7.12 -2.45
C SER A 8 -1.76 -7.65 -1.01
N GLY A 9 -0.61 -7.52 -0.32
CA GLY A 9 -0.48 -8.13 1.00
C GLY A 9 0.87 -7.99 1.69
N ASN A 10 1.61 -9.09 1.84
CA ASN A 10 2.74 -9.16 2.77
C ASN A 10 3.81 -8.08 2.50
N HIS A 11 4.06 -7.76 1.23
CA HIS A 11 4.99 -6.67 0.90
C HIS A 11 4.44 -5.30 1.31
N ALA A 12 3.13 -5.04 1.16
CA ALA A 12 2.49 -3.83 1.69
C ALA A 12 2.71 -3.69 3.20
N GLN A 13 2.50 -4.77 3.95
CA GLN A 13 2.71 -4.79 5.40
C GLN A 13 4.16 -4.55 5.78
N ALA A 14 5.10 -5.20 5.09
CA ALA A 14 6.53 -5.02 5.33
C ALA A 14 6.98 -3.57 5.06
N VAL A 15 6.51 -2.96 3.96
CA VAL A 15 6.82 -1.56 3.63
C VAL A 15 6.19 -0.60 4.65
N ALA A 16 4.92 -0.80 5.00
CA ALA A 16 4.23 0.03 5.99
C ALA A 16 4.92 -0.04 7.36
N LEU A 17 5.27 -1.24 7.81
CA LEU A 17 6.02 -1.43 9.06
C LEU A 17 7.39 -0.75 8.98
N ALA A 18 8.16 -0.96 7.90
CA ALA A 18 9.47 -0.33 7.74
C ALA A 18 9.38 1.20 7.74
N ALA A 19 8.38 1.77 7.08
CA ALA A 19 8.16 3.21 7.07
C ALA A 19 7.91 3.75 8.48
N ARG A 20 7.06 3.08 9.25
CA ARG A 20 6.78 3.41 10.65
C ARG A 20 8.05 3.36 11.50
N GLU A 21 8.81 2.27 11.44
CA GLU A 21 10.05 2.11 12.23
C GLU A 21 11.12 3.16 11.87
N LEU A 22 11.12 3.63 10.62
CA LEU A 22 12.01 4.70 10.15
C LEU A 22 11.45 6.12 10.40
N GLY A 23 10.27 6.24 11.01
CA GLY A 23 9.63 7.54 11.28
C GLY A 23 9.24 8.30 10.01
N THR A 24 8.94 7.59 8.92
CA THR A 24 8.47 8.16 7.65
C THR A 24 7.07 7.69 7.30
N SER A 25 6.46 8.28 6.26
CA SER A 25 5.15 7.89 5.77
C SER A 25 5.24 6.84 4.64
N ALA A 26 4.19 6.03 4.51
CA ALA A 26 4.02 5.12 3.39
C ALA A 26 2.63 5.29 2.76
N VAL A 27 2.58 5.33 1.43
CA VAL A 27 1.37 5.19 0.62
C VAL A 27 1.44 3.84 -0.08
N ILE A 28 0.42 3.01 0.10
CA ILE A 28 0.36 1.66 -0.44
C ILE A 28 -0.86 1.54 -1.35
N LEU A 29 -0.60 1.27 -2.63
CA LEU A 29 -1.65 0.90 -3.57
C LEU A 29 -1.96 -0.60 -3.45
N MET A 30 -3.17 -0.94 -3.01
CA MET A 30 -3.66 -2.31 -2.83
C MET A 30 -4.86 -2.57 -3.75
N PRO A 31 -5.04 -3.76 -4.30
CA PRO A 31 -6.28 -4.05 -5.02
C PRO A 31 -7.46 -4.11 -4.04
N GLU A 32 -8.65 -3.72 -4.49
CA GLU A 32 -9.88 -3.70 -3.68
C GLU A 32 -10.23 -5.08 -3.09
N ASP A 33 -9.94 -6.14 -3.84
CA ASP A 33 -10.13 -7.53 -3.46
C ASP A 33 -8.96 -8.12 -2.64
N ALA A 34 -8.02 -7.29 -2.17
CA ALA A 34 -6.99 -7.75 -1.24
C ALA A 34 -7.64 -8.30 0.05
N PRO A 35 -7.08 -9.38 0.64
CA PRO A 35 -7.63 -9.94 1.88
C PRO A 35 -7.79 -8.85 2.95
N ALA A 36 -8.99 -8.72 3.52
CA ALA A 36 -9.32 -7.66 4.46
C ALA A 36 -8.37 -7.61 5.67
N SER A 37 -7.95 -8.78 6.17
CA SER A 37 -6.95 -8.89 7.24
C SER A 37 -5.60 -8.27 6.85
N LYS A 38 -5.22 -8.36 5.57
CA LYS A 38 -3.97 -7.79 5.09
C LYS A 38 -4.03 -6.29 4.97
N ARG A 39 -5.14 -5.76 4.42
CA ARG A 39 -5.40 -4.32 4.36
C ARG A 39 -5.44 -3.69 5.76
N ALA A 40 -6.21 -4.28 6.67
CA ALA A 40 -6.32 -3.80 8.05
C ALA A 40 -4.96 -3.77 8.76
N ALA A 41 -4.12 -4.79 8.57
CA ALA A 41 -2.77 -4.80 9.15
C ALA A 41 -1.86 -3.72 8.52
N THR A 42 -1.94 -3.49 7.21
CA THR A 42 -1.19 -2.40 6.54
C THR A 42 -1.61 -1.04 7.07
N GLU A 43 -2.91 -0.78 7.18
CA GLU A 43 -3.46 0.47 7.75
C GLU A 43 -3.07 0.61 9.24
N ALA A 44 -3.07 -0.47 10.02
CA ALA A 44 -2.67 -0.48 11.42
C ALA A 44 -1.17 -0.17 11.63
N TYR A 45 -0.33 -0.36 10.61
CA TYR A 45 1.06 0.11 10.63
C TYR A 45 1.19 1.60 10.29
N GLY A 46 0.09 2.30 9.99
CA GLY A 46 0.06 3.73 9.74
C GLY A 46 0.28 4.11 8.27
N ALA A 47 0.21 3.15 7.35
CA ALA A 47 0.26 3.46 5.93
C ALA A 47 -1.10 3.96 5.42
N GLU A 48 -1.07 4.91 4.49
CA GLU A 48 -2.23 5.29 3.69
C GLU A 48 -2.45 4.21 2.62
N VAL A 49 -3.65 3.64 2.56
CA VAL A 49 -4.00 2.63 1.56
C VAL A 49 -4.87 3.25 0.48
N VAL A 50 -4.38 3.25 -0.75
CA VAL A 50 -5.13 3.59 -1.96
C VAL A 50 -5.58 2.30 -2.62
N THR A 51 -6.83 2.24 -3.11
CA THR A 51 -7.35 1.03 -3.74
C THR A 51 -7.49 1.15 -5.25
N TYR A 52 -7.43 0.01 -5.96
CA TYR A 52 -7.74 -0.09 -7.39
C TYR A 52 -8.45 -1.41 -7.71
N ASP A 53 -9.21 -1.43 -8.80
CA ASP A 53 -9.73 -2.67 -9.38
C ASP A 53 -8.58 -3.47 -10.01
N ARG A 54 -8.34 -4.68 -9.52
CA ARG A 54 -7.26 -5.55 -9.98
C ARG A 54 -7.39 -5.96 -11.46
N TYR A 55 -8.62 -6.08 -11.95
CA TYR A 55 -8.93 -6.64 -13.26
C TYR A 55 -9.03 -5.58 -14.35
N THR A 56 -9.40 -4.35 -13.98
CA THR A 56 -9.59 -3.25 -14.94
C THR A 56 -8.61 -2.09 -14.77
N GLY A 57 -7.99 -1.94 -13.60
CA GLY A 57 -7.09 -0.84 -13.28
C GLY A 57 -5.63 -1.09 -13.65
N ASP A 58 -4.96 -0.06 -14.17
CA ASP A 58 -3.51 -0.06 -14.37
C ASP A 58 -2.78 0.39 -13.10
N ARG A 59 -2.40 -0.58 -12.26
CA ARG A 59 -1.67 -0.31 -11.02
C ARG A 59 -0.32 0.40 -11.22
N ALA A 60 0.33 0.23 -12.36
CA ALA A 60 1.63 0.84 -12.60
C ALA A 60 1.44 2.34 -12.89
N ALA A 61 0.48 2.68 -13.75
CA ALA A 61 0.11 4.06 -14.01
C ALA A 61 -0.38 4.77 -12.73
N ILE A 62 -1.24 4.13 -11.95
CA ILE A 62 -1.73 4.67 -10.67
C ILE A 62 -0.57 4.83 -9.68
N GLY A 63 0.30 3.82 -9.56
CA GLY A 63 1.45 3.85 -8.65
C GLY A 63 2.45 4.96 -8.98
N SER A 64 2.70 5.23 -10.27
CA SER A 64 3.55 6.34 -10.70
C SER A 64 2.96 7.71 -10.40
N ALA A 65 1.64 7.85 -10.33
CA ALA A 65 0.99 9.10 -9.95
C ALA A 65 1.02 9.39 -8.44
N LEU A 66 1.34 8.38 -7.61
CA LEU A 66 1.43 8.50 -6.14
C LEU A 66 2.84 8.89 -5.64
N ALA A 67 3.86 8.82 -6.49
CA ALA A 67 5.28 9.06 -6.15
C ALA A 67 5.75 10.45 -6.59
#